data_AF-A0A256A2P5-F1
#
_entry.id   AF-A0A256A2P5-F1
#
_cell.length_a   1.000
_cell.length_b   1.000
_cell.length_c   1.000
_cell.angle_alpha   90.00
_cell.angle_beta   90.00
_cell.angle_gamma   90.00
#
_symmetry.space_group_name_H-M   'P 1'
#
loop_
_entity.id
_entity.type
_entity.pdbx_description
1 polymer ?
#
loop_
_entity_poly.entity_id
_entity_poly.type
_entity_poly.pdbx_seq_one_letter_code
_entity_poly.pdbx_strand_id
1 'polypeptide(L)'
;MKVLVTIIGFFCLSTVFGQADCKWDINVTDSLGTYRETKSYLVHERIFDGKQTFLSFKLLQSNGTPILHYELIEKTKDFSKAVCFDASSRIYLQLQNGKIITLHYASSDMCSNLVQTGTAESARILAADFLFTKGSIELLRESPVILMRVKYTTETTDIILKKQLKSELTGNETSPESFFSLHLPCLDLP
;
A
#
# COMPACT_ATOMS: atom_id res chain seq x y z
N MET A 1 -58.99 -17.79 -13.30
CA MET A 1 -57.71 -17.44 -13.96
C MET A 1 -57.39 -15.99 -13.69
N LYS A 2 -56.41 -15.67 -12.84
CA LYS A 2 -55.74 -14.34 -12.74
C LYS A 2 -54.70 -14.22 -11.61
N VAL A 3 -54.41 -15.28 -10.84
CA VAL A 3 -53.42 -15.23 -9.75
C VAL A 3 -52.45 -16.40 -9.90
N LEU A 4 -51.56 -16.35 -10.89
CA LEU A 4 -50.48 -17.34 -10.99
C LEU A 4 -49.31 -16.94 -11.92
N VAL A 5 -48.89 -15.66 -11.99
CA VAL A 5 -47.64 -15.33 -12.72
C VAL A 5 -47.00 -14.06 -12.15
N THR A 6 -46.53 -14.09 -10.90
CA THR A 6 -45.67 -13.00 -10.38
C THR A 6 -44.77 -13.46 -9.24
N ILE A 7 -44.16 -14.64 -9.37
CA ILE A 7 -43.09 -15.09 -8.48
C ILE A 7 -42.17 -15.95 -9.33
N ILE A 8 -41.18 -15.36 -9.99
CA ILE A 8 -39.92 -15.96 -10.46
C ILE A 8 -39.14 -14.81 -11.10
N GLY A 9 -37.95 -14.52 -10.56
CA GLY A 9 -37.09 -13.42 -11.00
C GLY A 9 -36.35 -12.71 -9.86
N PHE A 10 -36.37 -13.25 -8.65
CA PHE A 10 -35.47 -12.85 -7.57
C PHE A 10 -34.51 -14.01 -7.30
N PHE A 11 -33.45 -14.14 -8.09
CA PHE A 11 -32.18 -14.72 -7.62
C PHE A 11 -31.08 -14.59 -8.67
N CYS A 12 -29.86 -14.41 -8.19
CA CYS A 12 -28.60 -14.33 -8.92
C CYS A 12 -28.31 -13.00 -9.64
N LEU A 13 -28.24 -11.92 -8.85
CA LEU A 13 -27.07 -11.04 -8.99
C LEU A 13 -25.86 -11.84 -8.49
N SER A 14 -25.26 -12.65 -9.37
CA SER A 14 -23.90 -13.11 -9.17
C SER A 14 -23.03 -11.86 -9.20
N THR A 15 -22.66 -11.36 -8.03
CA THR A 15 -21.51 -10.47 -7.90
C THR A 15 -20.34 -11.25 -8.45
N VAL A 16 -19.97 -10.97 -9.70
CA VAL A 16 -18.69 -11.35 -10.25
C VAL A 16 -17.67 -10.67 -9.34
N PHE A 17 -17.14 -11.40 -8.37
CA PHE A 17 -15.91 -11.01 -7.70
C PHE A 17 -14.90 -10.90 -8.84
N GLY A 18 -14.56 -9.66 -9.21
CA GLY A 18 -13.51 -9.41 -10.18
C GLY A 18 -12.27 -10.15 -9.71
N GLN A 19 -11.75 -11.04 -10.55
CA GLN A 19 -10.48 -11.70 -10.26
C GLN A 19 -9.43 -10.61 -10.10
N ALA A 20 -8.77 -10.56 -8.94
CA ALA A 20 -7.64 -9.67 -8.75
C ALA A 20 -6.58 -10.00 -9.81
N ASP A 21 -6.21 -9.04 -10.65
CA ASP A 21 -5.15 -9.19 -11.66
C ASP A 21 -3.79 -9.15 -10.92
N CYS A 22 -3.43 -10.29 -10.34
CA CYS A 22 -2.25 -10.45 -9.49
C CYS A 22 -0.96 -10.47 -10.30
N LYS A 23 -0.43 -9.27 -10.58
CA LYS A 23 0.86 -9.10 -11.26
C LYS A 23 2.02 -9.13 -10.27
N TRP A 24 2.74 -10.25 -10.29
CA TRP A 24 3.97 -10.44 -9.53
C TRP A 24 5.17 -9.75 -10.21
N ASP A 25 6.02 -9.16 -9.41
CA ASP A 25 7.34 -8.66 -9.82
C ASP A 25 8.41 -9.73 -9.56
N ILE A 26 8.33 -10.38 -8.39
CA ILE A 26 9.18 -11.50 -8.00
C ILE A 26 8.29 -12.65 -7.53
N ASN A 27 8.58 -13.86 -7.97
CA ASN A 27 7.93 -15.08 -7.50
C ASN A 27 8.95 -16.23 -7.53
N VAL A 28 9.53 -16.53 -6.38
CA VAL A 28 10.58 -17.53 -6.22
C VAL A 28 10.18 -18.54 -5.16
N THR A 29 10.42 -19.82 -5.45
CA THR A 29 10.27 -20.92 -4.51
C THR A 29 11.51 -21.79 -4.62
N ASP A 30 12.21 -21.96 -3.51
CA ASP A 30 13.43 -22.77 -3.43
C ASP A 30 13.40 -23.67 -2.19
N SER A 31 14.52 -24.32 -1.89
CA SER A 31 14.66 -25.18 -0.72
C SER A 31 14.66 -24.44 0.63
N LEU A 32 14.79 -23.11 0.63
CA LEU A 32 14.79 -22.25 1.81
C LEU A 32 13.41 -21.64 2.08
N GLY A 33 12.53 -21.60 1.07
CA GLY A 33 11.14 -21.22 1.25
C GLY A 33 10.49 -20.58 0.03
N THR A 34 9.44 -19.80 0.29
CA THR A 34 8.70 -19.05 -0.73
C THR A 34 8.84 -17.55 -0.51
N TYR A 35 9.12 -16.82 -1.58
CA TYR A 35 9.17 -15.37 -1.60
C TYR A 35 8.42 -14.83 -2.82
N ARG A 36 7.42 -14.00 -2.57
CA ARG A 36 6.60 -13.36 -3.61
C ARG A 36 6.47 -11.87 -3.34
N GLU A 37 6.49 -11.07 -4.39
CA GLU A 37 6.40 -9.62 -4.32
C GLU A 37 5.53 -9.09 -5.46
N THR A 38 4.54 -8.25 -5.14
CA THR A 38 3.71 -7.58 -6.15
C THR A 38 4.47 -6.43 -6.80
N LYS A 39 4.03 -6.00 -7.99
CA LYS A 39 4.53 -4.75 -8.58
C LYS A 39 4.30 -3.55 -7.67
N SER A 40 5.18 -2.55 -7.81
CA SER A 40 5.05 -1.26 -7.13
C SER A 40 3.76 -0.55 -7.52
N TYR A 41 3.02 -0.09 -6.51
CA TYR A 41 1.74 0.59 -6.66
C TYR A 41 1.80 1.97 -6.03
N LEU A 42 1.67 3.01 -6.84
CA LEU A 42 1.69 4.40 -6.36
C LEU A 42 0.44 4.68 -5.53
N VAL A 43 0.62 5.09 -4.27
CA VAL A 43 -0.48 5.39 -3.35
C VAL A 43 -0.57 6.87 -2.99
N HIS A 44 0.53 7.61 -3.12
CA HIS A 44 0.53 9.05 -2.93
C HIS A 44 1.54 9.71 -3.86
N GLU A 45 1.12 10.82 -4.46
CA GLU A 45 1.96 11.70 -5.25
C GLU A 45 1.66 13.15 -4.83
N ARG A 46 2.71 13.92 -4.61
CA ARG A 46 2.62 15.35 -4.35
C ARG A 46 3.77 16.07 -5.04
N ILE A 47 3.44 16.98 -5.95
CA ILE A 47 4.39 17.87 -6.60
C ILE A 47 4.05 19.29 -6.14
N PHE A 48 4.91 19.89 -5.33
CA PHE A 48 4.67 21.20 -4.77
C PHE A 48 5.97 21.91 -4.43
N ASP A 49 6.09 23.18 -4.84
CA ASP A 49 7.20 24.07 -4.48
C ASP A 49 8.60 23.47 -4.73
N GLY A 50 8.80 22.91 -5.92
CA GLY A 50 10.08 22.29 -6.30
C GLY A 50 10.41 20.97 -5.58
N LYS A 51 9.53 20.49 -4.68
CA LYS A 51 9.60 19.18 -4.03
C LYS A 51 8.60 18.22 -4.67
N GLN A 52 9.07 17.01 -4.97
CA GLN A 52 8.22 15.91 -5.42
C GLN A 52 8.28 14.79 -4.39
N THR A 53 7.13 14.25 -4.01
CA THR A 53 7.00 13.15 -3.06
C THR A 53 6.18 12.05 -3.69
N PHE A 54 6.74 10.84 -3.72
CA PHE A 54 6.10 9.64 -4.22
C PHE A 54 6.13 8.61 -3.11
N LEU A 55 4.97 8.05 -2.79
CA LEU A 55 4.87 6.90 -1.92
C LEU A 55 4.25 5.76 -2.71
N SER A 56 4.95 4.63 -2.70
CA SER A 56 4.49 3.40 -3.33
C SER A 56 4.45 2.26 -2.33
N PHE A 57 3.54 1.32 -2.57
CA PHE A 57 3.45 0.08 -1.83
C PHE A 57 3.72 -1.12 -2.71
N LYS A 58 4.25 -2.17 -2.08
CA LYS A 58 4.20 -3.53 -2.58
C LYS A 58 3.72 -4.44 -1.46
N LEU A 59 3.05 -5.53 -1.83
CA LEU A 59 2.80 -6.61 -0.90
C LEU A 59 3.82 -7.71 -1.13
N LEU A 60 4.41 -8.18 -0.05
CA LEU A 60 5.30 -9.32 -0.06
C LEU A 60 4.69 -10.46 0.75
N GLN A 61 5.04 -11.68 0.37
CA GLN A 61 4.78 -12.88 1.15
C GLN A 61 6.08 -13.64 1.29
N SER A 62 6.57 -13.76 2.51
CA SER A 62 7.72 -14.58 2.85
C SER A 62 7.27 -15.72 3.76
N ASN A 63 7.38 -16.96 3.29
CA ASN A 63 6.96 -18.16 4.03
C ASN A 63 5.54 -18.03 4.62
N GLY A 64 4.61 -17.49 3.83
CA GLY A 64 3.20 -17.29 4.22
C GLY A 64 2.94 -16.04 5.07
N THR A 65 3.97 -15.33 5.53
CA THR A 65 3.81 -14.08 6.30
C THR A 65 3.59 -12.91 5.34
N PRO A 66 2.44 -12.21 5.39
CA PRO A 66 2.23 -11.02 4.59
C PRO A 66 3.01 -9.83 5.16
N ILE A 67 3.62 -9.06 4.27
CA ILE A 67 4.44 -7.89 4.60
C ILE A 67 4.02 -6.76 3.66
N LEU A 68 3.92 -5.55 4.19
CA LEU A 68 3.79 -4.34 3.39
C LEU A 68 5.17 -3.74 3.18
N HIS A 69 5.61 -3.65 1.93
CA HIS A 69 6.75 -2.83 1.55
C HIS A 69 6.28 -1.39 1.40
N TYR A 70 6.91 -0.48 2.13
CA TYR A 70 6.74 0.95 2.06
C TYR A 70 7.94 1.55 1.34
N GLU A 71 7.74 2.31 0.26
CA GLU A 71 8.81 3.03 -0.43
C GLU A 71 8.44 4.51 -0.63
N LEU A 72 9.17 5.39 0.05
CA LEU A 72 9.05 6.84 -0.06
C LEU A 72 10.24 7.40 -0.85
N ILE A 73 9.93 8.13 -1.91
CA ILE A 73 10.91 8.88 -2.71
C ILE A 73 10.58 10.36 -2.63
N GLU A 74 11.53 11.15 -2.13
CA GLU A 74 11.44 12.60 -2.09
C GLU A 74 12.52 13.22 -2.97
N LYS A 75 12.12 13.94 -4.03
CA LYS A 75 13.03 14.67 -4.90
C LYS A 75 12.95 16.16 -4.58
N THR A 76 14.10 16.82 -4.51
CA THR A 76 14.18 18.27 -4.31
C THR A 76 15.52 18.81 -4.80
N LYS A 77 15.53 20.10 -5.15
CA LYS A 77 16.73 20.88 -5.43
C LYS A 77 17.38 21.43 -4.15
N ASP A 78 16.60 21.53 -3.08
CA ASP A 78 17.04 22.05 -1.80
C ASP A 78 17.45 20.92 -0.84
N PHE A 79 18.04 21.27 0.29
CA PHE A 79 18.41 20.29 1.30
C PHE A 79 17.17 19.65 1.93
N SER A 80 16.99 18.33 1.77
CA SER A 80 15.98 17.54 2.48
C SER A 80 16.56 16.90 3.75
N LYS A 81 15.79 16.95 4.84
CA LYS A 81 16.10 16.22 6.07
C LYS A 81 15.89 14.72 5.85
N ALA A 82 16.71 13.91 6.51
CA ALA A 82 16.51 12.47 6.51
C ALA A 82 15.34 12.09 7.42
N VAL A 83 14.48 11.20 6.94
CA VAL A 83 13.44 10.54 7.74
C VAL A 83 13.88 9.12 8.06
N CYS A 84 13.59 8.65 9.26
CA CYS A 84 14.06 7.36 9.75
C CYS A 84 12.93 6.53 10.37
N PHE A 85 13.08 5.22 10.28
CA PHE A 85 12.32 4.24 11.02
C PHE A 85 13.20 3.54 12.04
N ASP A 86 12.58 3.21 13.17
CA ASP A 86 13.15 2.44 14.27
C ASP A 86 12.10 1.43 14.79
N ALA A 87 12.47 0.64 15.79
CA ALA A 87 11.58 -0.35 16.41
C ALA A 87 10.25 0.25 16.97
N SER A 88 10.17 1.56 17.22
CA SER A 88 8.98 2.27 17.71
C SER A 88 8.08 2.80 16.59
N SER A 89 8.55 2.75 15.34
CA SER A 89 7.87 3.27 14.16
C SER A 89 6.68 2.42 13.74
N ARG A 90 5.57 3.06 13.37
CA ARG A 90 4.30 2.40 13.09
C ARG A 90 3.59 3.05 11.91
N ILE A 91 2.81 2.27 11.20
CA ILE A 91 1.82 2.79 10.26
C ILE A 91 0.43 2.51 10.83
N TYR A 92 -0.40 3.53 10.91
CA TYR A 92 -1.80 3.40 11.28
C TYR A 92 -2.67 3.61 10.05
N LEU A 93 -3.56 2.66 9.77
CA LEU A 93 -4.50 2.70 8.65
C LEU A 93 -5.89 2.86 9.21
N GLN A 94 -6.52 4.00 8.96
CA GLN A 94 -7.91 4.24 9.31
C GLN A 94 -8.80 3.83 8.14
N LEU A 95 -9.69 2.88 8.42
CA LEU A 95 -10.65 2.36 7.46
C LEU A 95 -11.86 3.28 7.36
N GLN A 96 -12.57 3.19 6.24
CA GLN A 96 -13.82 3.94 6.01
C GLN A 96 -14.89 3.62 7.07
N ASN A 97 -14.89 2.39 7.60
CA ASN A 97 -15.80 1.97 8.68
C ASN A 97 -15.37 2.44 10.09
N GLY A 98 -14.32 3.26 10.20
CA GLY A 98 -13.83 3.84 11.46
C GLY A 98 -12.85 2.97 12.25
N LYS A 99 -12.62 1.71 11.84
CA LYS A 99 -11.59 0.87 12.49
C LYS A 99 -10.19 1.38 12.16
N ILE A 100 -9.24 1.17 13.09
CA ILE A 100 -7.83 1.53 12.90
C ILE A 100 -6.99 0.27 13.01
N ILE A 101 -6.16 0.04 11.99
CA ILE A 101 -5.20 -1.04 11.92
C ILE A 101 -3.81 -0.48 12.17
N THR A 102 -2.98 -1.24 12.89
CA THR A 102 -1.58 -0.88 13.12
C THR A 102 -0.68 -1.89 12.42
N LEU A 103 0.31 -1.37 11.69
CA LEU A 103 1.41 -2.14 11.13
C LEU A 103 2.71 -1.83 11.89
N HIS A 104 3.52 -2.85 12.08
CA HIS A 104 4.75 -2.78 12.89
C HIS A 104 5.98 -2.84 12.00
N TYR A 105 6.90 -1.89 12.19
CA TYR A 105 8.19 -1.94 11.51
C TYR A 105 8.95 -3.23 11.87
N ALA A 106 9.51 -3.89 10.85
CA ALA A 106 10.02 -5.26 10.96
C ALA A 106 11.53 -5.40 10.69
N SER A 107 12.23 -4.28 10.51
CA SER A 107 13.66 -4.28 10.19
C SER A 107 14.48 -3.53 11.25
N SER A 108 15.80 -3.53 11.09
CA SER A 108 16.72 -2.70 11.88
C SER A 108 16.61 -1.24 11.48
N ASP A 109 16.87 -0.32 12.42
CA ASP A 109 16.81 1.13 12.20
C ASP A 109 17.37 1.56 10.83
N MET A 110 16.56 2.30 10.07
CA MET A 110 16.86 2.65 8.69
C MET A 110 16.41 4.07 8.39
N CYS A 111 17.32 4.84 7.80
CA CYS A 111 17.09 6.21 7.40
C CYS A 111 17.09 6.37 5.88
N SER A 112 16.41 7.41 5.39
CA SER A 112 16.37 7.73 3.98
C SER A 112 17.77 8.02 3.42
N ASN A 113 18.17 7.32 2.37
CA ASN A 113 19.47 7.49 1.72
C ASN A 113 19.39 8.60 0.66
N LEU A 114 20.43 9.43 0.59
CA LEU A 114 20.56 10.46 -0.44
C LEU A 114 21.18 9.86 -1.71
N VAL A 115 20.52 10.04 -2.84
CA VAL A 115 20.96 9.63 -4.17
C VAL A 115 21.05 10.87 -5.05
N GLN A 116 22.20 11.09 -5.67
CA GLN A 116 22.36 12.20 -6.61
C GLN A 116 21.78 11.81 -7.97
N THR A 117 20.81 12.59 -8.45
CA THR A 117 20.17 12.33 -9.74
C THR A 117 20.70 13.33 -10.76
N GLY A 118 21.93 13.11 -11.24
CA GLY A 118 22.51 13.59 -12.52
C GLY A 118 22.52 15.09 -12.88
N THR A 119 21.71 15.95 -12.29
CA THR A 119 21.45 17.33 -12.72
C THR A 119 20.92 18.15 -11.56
N ALA A 120 21.78 18.56 -10.62
CA ALA A 120 21.50 19.47 -9.48
C ALA A 120 20.35 19.09 -8.51
N GLU A 121 19.60 18.02 -8.80
CA GLU A 121 18.53 17.48 -7.99
C GLU A 121 19.05 16.28 -7.20
N SER A 122 18.53 16.15 -5.99
CA SER A 122 18.80 15.00 -5.14
C SER A 122 17.51 14.28 -4.80
N ALA A 123 17.59 12.96 -4.72
CA ALA A 123 16.49 12.12 -4.28
C ALA A 123 16.83 11.50 -2.92
N ARG A 124 15.90 11.52 -1.99
CA ARG A 124 15.95 10.68 -0.79
C ARG A 124 15.02 9.51 -0.95
N ILE A 125 15.52 8.32 -0.64
CA ILE A 125 14.77 7.07 -0.74
C ILE A 125 14.75 6.41 0.63
N LEU A 126 13.54 6.13 1.13
CA LEU A 126 13.31 5.34 2.33
C LEU A 126 12.44 4.14 1.95
N ALA A 127 13.00 2.94 2.06
CA ALA A 127 12.29 1.69 1.86
C ALA A 127 12.24 0.91 3.17
N ALA A 128 11.10 0.30 3.50
CA ALA A 128 10.91 -0.37 4.78
C ALA A 128 9.79 -1.40 4.73
N ASP A 129 9.93 -2.45 5.53
CA ASP A 129 8.95 -3.52 5.64
C ASP A 129 8.15 -3.41 6.94
N PHE A 130 6.83 -3.56 6.80
CA PHE A 130 5.88 -3.50 7.89
C PHE A 130 5.04 -4.77 7.97
N LEU A 131 4.94 -5.33 9.18
CA LEU A 131 4.14 -6.51 9.49
C LEU A 131 2.71 -6.12 9.85
N PHE A 132 1.76 -6.89 9.34
CA PHE A 132 0.36 -6.81 9.72
C PHE A 132 0.14 -7.43 11.11
N THR A 133 -0.72 -6.81 11.92
CA THR A 133 -1.19 -7.43 13.17
C THR A 133 -2.29 -8.46 12.88
N LYS A 134 -2.44 -9.44 13.76
CA LYS A 134 -3.47 -10.50 13.64
C LYS A 134 -4.87 -9.89 13.47
N GLY A 135 -5.64 -10.40 12.51
CA GLY A 135 -7.00 -9.90 12.21
C GLY A 135 -7.04 -8.67 11.29
N SER A 136 -5.88 -8.09 10.94
CA SER A 136 -5.84 -6.88 10.09
C SER A 136 -6.17 -7.18 8.63
N ILE A 137 -5.77 -8.34 8.12
CA ILE A 137 -5.92 -8.70 6.71
C ILE A 137 -7.40 -8.82 6.34
N GLU A 138 -8.21 -9.43 7.19
CA GLU A 138 -9.64 -9.62 7.01
C GLU A 138 -10.34 -8.26 6.95
N LEU A 139 -10.01 -7.37 7.87
CA LEU A 139 -10.56 -6.02 7.91
C LEU A 139 -10.17 -5.17 6.68
N LEU A 140 -8.93 -5.30 6.20
CA LEU A 140 -8.43 -4.59 5.01
C LEU A 140 -9.04 -5.09 3.70
N ARG A 141 -9.49 -6.35 3.66
CA ARG A 141 -10.24 -6.89 2.51
C ARG A 141 -11.65 -6.33 2.45
N GLU A 142 -12.27 -6.06 3.60
CA GLU A 142 -13.67 -5.64 3.70
C GLU A 142 -13.89 -4.13 3.58
N SER A 143 -12.93 -3.31 4.02
CA SER A 143 -13.12 -1.87 4.09
C SER A 143 -11.94 -1.10 3.50
N PRO A 144 -12.21 -0.08 2.66
CA PRO A 144 -11.15 0.75 2.11
C PRO A 144 -10.43 1.58 3.17
N VAL A 145 -9.18 1.95 2.91
CA VAL A 145 -8.36 2.78 3.80
C VAL A 145 -8.46 4.24 3.35
N ILE A 146 -8.97 5.13 4.21
CA ILE A 146 -9.18 6.55 3.88
C ILE A 146 -8.04 7.45 4.34
N LEU A 147 -7.35 7.05 5.40
CA LEU A 147 -6.25 7.82 5.99
C LEU A 147 -5.16 6.87 6.45
N MET A 148 -3.93 7.21 6.12
CA MET A 148 -2.75 6.57 6.66
C MET A 148 -1.96 7.58 7.49
N ARG A 149 -1.58 7.19 8.70
CA ARG A 149 -0.64 7.92 9.54
C ARG A 149 0.65 7.14 9.66
N VAL A 150 1.76 7.74 9.26
CA VAL A 150 3.10 7.16 9.38
C VAL A 150 3.82 7.84 10.54
N LYS A 151 4.17 7.05 11.56
CA LYS A 151 5.00 7.50 12.68
C LYS A 151 6.45 7.11 12.42
N TYR A 152 7.26 8.11 12.08
CA TYR A 152 8.72 8.03 11.99
C TYR A 152 9.34 8.21 13.38
N THR A 153 10.68 8.11 13.47
CA THR A 153 11.42 8.38 14.71
C THR A 153 11.20 9.80 15.23
N THR A 154 11.23 10.80 14.34
CA THR A 154 11.22 12.23 14.72
C THR A 154 9.90 12.94 14.48
N GLU A 155 9.03 12.38 13.64
CA GLU A 155 7.80 13.05 13.21
C GLU A 155 6.69 12.07 12.86
N THR A 156 5.50 12.61 12.59
CA THR A 156 4.34 11.84 12.18
C THR A 156 3.64 12.56 11.05
N THR A 157 3.34 11.82 9.99
CA THR A 157 2.75 12.37 8.77
C THR A 157 1.44 11.67 8.45
N ASP A 158 0.44 12.47 8.12
CA ASP A 158 -0.90 12.01 7.73
C ASP A 158 -1.07 12.14 6.22
N ILE A 159 -1.51 11.05 5.59
CA ILE A 159 -1.69 10.92 4.15
C ILE A 159 -3.12 10.44 3.89
N ILE A 160 -3.92 11.28 3.24
CA ILE A 160 -5.25 10.91 2.78
C ILE A 160 -5.08 10.06 1.52
N LEU A 161 -5.61 8.83 1.55
CA LEU A 161 -5.63 7.95 0.39
C LEU A 161 -6.84 8.29 -0.48
N LYS A 162 -6.57 8.59 -1.75
CA LYS A 162 -7.61 9.00 -2.69
C LYS A 162 -8.32 7.76 -3.26
N LYS A 163 -9.59 7.92 -3.62
CA LYS A 163 -10.35 6.93 -4.43
C LYS A 163 -9.68 6.66 -5.77
N GLN A 164 -9.16 7.72 -6.38
CA GLN A 164 -8.45 7.68 -7.64
C GLN A 164 -7.30 8.69 -7.59
N LEU A 165 -6.14 8.25 -8.03
CA LEU A 165 -4.92 9.03 -8.17
C LEU A 165 -4.43 8.85 -9.60
N LYS A 166 -4.40 9.94 -10.36
CA LYS A 166 -3.76 9.99 -11.67
C LYS A 166 -2.40 10.64 -11.49
N SER A 167 -1.33 9.92 -11.83
CA SER A 167 0.02 10.44 -11.73
C SER A 167 0.24 11.58 -12.71
N GLU A 168 0.75 12.71 -12.23
CA GLU A 168 1.12 13.86 -13.07
C GLU A 168 2.31 13.55 -13.97
N LEU A 169 3.23 12.67 -13.52
CA LEU A 169 4.42 12.30 -14.28
C LEU A 169 4.17 11.24 -15.34
N THR A 170 3.41 10.20 -15.01
CA THR A 170 3.25 9.02 -15.89
C THR A 170 1.88 8.97 -16.55
N GLY A 171 0.89 9.72 -16.06
CA GLY A 171 -0.50 9.63 -16.51
C GLY A 171 -1.23 8.37 -16.03
N ASN A 172 -0.55 7.44 -15.35
CA ASN A 172 -1.13 6.20 -14.86
C ASN A 172 -2.14 6.48 -13.74
N GLU A 173 -3.23 5.72 -13.75
CA GLU A 173 -4.30 5.84 -12.76
C GLU A 173 -4.25 4.68 -11.77
N THR A 174 -4.40 5.00 -10.49
CA THR A 174 -4.39 4.09 -9.35
C THR A 174 -5.56 4.40 -8.42
N SER A 175 -5.92 3.46 -7.56
CA SER A 175 -6.96 3.57 -6.53
C SER A 175 -6.38 3.28 -5.15
N PRO A 176 -5.63 4.23 -4.56
CA PRO A 176 -4.93 4.04 -3.28
C PRO A 176 -5.81 3.54 -2.13
N GLU A 177 -7.03 4.09 -1.99
CA GLU A 177 -7.97 3.70 -0.92
C GLU A 177 -8.37 2.22 -0.98
N SER A 178 -8.41 1.64 -2.18
CA SER A 178 -8.74 0.23 -2.42
C SER A 178 -7.51 -0.67 -2.59
N PHE A 179 -6.29 -0.16 -2.36
CA PHE A 179 -5.07 -0.92 -2.59
C PHE A 179 -5.10 -2.30 -1.92
N PHE A 180 -5.45 -2.37 -0.64
CA PHE A 180 -5.42 -3.62 0.09
C PHE A 180 -6.51 -4.60 -0.35
N SER A 181 -7.74 -4.16 -0.59
CA SER A 181 -8.81 -5.06 -1.06
C SER A 181 -8.53 -5.61 -2.46
N LEU A 182 -7.81 -4.84 -3.30
CA LEU A 182 -7.40 -5.25 -4.63
C LEU A 182 -6.23 -6.23 -4.63
N HIS A 183 -5.26 -6.10 -3.71
CA HIS A 183 -3.99 -6.84 -3.79
C HIS A 183 -3.80 -7.91 -2.69
N LEU A 184 -4.47 -7.81 -1.53
CA LEU A 184 -4.42 -8.86 -0.50
C LEU A 184 -4.99 -10.22 -0.92
N PRO A 185 -5.97 -10.31 -1.85
CA PRO A 185 -6.37 -11.61 -2.41
C PRO A 185 -5.27 -12.31 -3.20
N CYS A 186 -4.25 -11.58 -3.67
CA CYS A 186 -3.11 -12.17 -4.38
C CYS A 186 -2.17 -12.92 -3.45
N LEU A 187 -2.11 -12.52 -2.18
CA LEU A 187 -1.38 -13.28 -1.19
C LEU A 187 -2.25 -14.51 -0.87
N ASP A 188 -1.79 -15.71 -1.24
CA ASP A 188 -2.42 -17.00 -0.92
C ASP A 188 -2.38 -17.23 0.61
N LEU A 189 -3.10 -16.40 1.35
CA LEU A 189 -3.21 -16.42 2.80
C LEU A 189 -4.35 -17.38 3.19
N PRO A 190 -4.16 -18.17 4.25
CA PRO A 190 -5.17 -19.12 4.73
C PRO A 190 -6.47 -18.45 5.18
#